data_AF-A0A965LYG6-F1
#
_entry.id   AF-A0A965LYG6-F1
#
_cell.length_a   1.000
_cell.length_b   1.000
_cell.length_c   1.000
_cell.angle_alpha   90.00
_cell.angle_beta   90.00
_cell.angle_gamma   90.00
#
_symmetry.space_group_name_H-M   'P 1'
#
loop_
_entity.id
_entity.type
_entity.pdbx_description
1 polymer ?
#
loop_
_entity_poly.entity_id
_entity_poly.type
_entity_poly.pdbx_seq_one_letter_code
_entity_poly.pdbx_strand_id
1 'polypeptide(L)'
;MLELKKLDLTGPAGTVKVTATEASLLLAFSQSADARLRFEEVANCLGLELSEERKSNIQVRMVRLRKKLHKAGAQGAVIEAIRNVGYQFFDELQVRRS
;
A
#
# COMPACT_ATOMS: atom_id res chain seq x y z
N MET A 1 9.04 -9.46 8.21
CA MET A 1 9.14 -7.98 8.27
C MET A 1 9.41 -7.44 6.88
N LEU A 2 8.59 -6.50 6.42
CA LEU A 2 8.78 -5.79 5.17
C LEU A 2 9.52 -4.47 5.43
N GLU A 3 10.46 -4.12 4.57
CA GLU A 3 11.19 -2.86 4.60
C GLU A 3 11.00 -2.10 3.29
N LEU A 4 10.61 -0.82 3.39
CA LEU A 4 10.59 0.10 2.26
C LEU A 4 11.76 1.08 2.39
N LYS A 5 12.64 1.07 1.39
CA LYS A 5 13.75 2.03 1.26
C LYS A 5 13.79 2.58 -0.17
N LYS A 6 13.61 3.89 -0.32
CA LYS A 6 13.43 4.54 -1.64
C LYS A 6 12.26 3.90 -2.42
N LEU A 7 12.56 3.17 -3.50
CA LEU A 7 11.59 2.45 -4.33
C LEU A 7 11.80 0.94 -4.30
N ASP A 8 12.54 0.46 -3.30
CA ASP A 8 12.79 -0.95 -3.06
C ASP A 8 11.99 -1.43 -1.85
N LEU A 9 11.09 -2.38 -2.11
CA LEU A 9 10.35 -3.11 -1.09
C LEU A 9 11.08 -4.45 -0.87
N THR A 10 11.74 -4.59 0.27
CA THR A 10 12.50 -5.78 0.64
C THR A 10 11.73 -6.57 1.69
N GLY A 11 11.68 -7.89 1.51
CA GLY A 11 11.16 -8.80 2.52
C GLY A 11 11.84 -10.17 2.44
N PRO A 12 11.30 -11.20 3.11
CA PRO A 12 11.93 -12.51 3.21
C PRO A 12 12.19 -13.21 1.86
N ALA A 13 11.39 -12.91 0.83
CA ALA A 13 11.57 -13.51 -0.50
C ALA A 13 12.47 -12.69 -1.44
N GLY A 14 12.95 -11.53 -0.98
CA GLY A 14 13.84 -10.66 -1.74
C GLY A 14 13.30 -9.24 -1.92
N THR A 15 13.82 -8.54 -2.92
CA THR A 15 13.53 -7.12 -3.18
C THR A 15 12.70 -6.95 -4.44
N VAL A 16 11.63 -6.16 -4.34
CA VAL A 16 10.70 -5.84 -5.43
C VAL A 16 10.65 -4.33 -5.63
N LYS A 17 10.81 -3.88 -6.89
CA LYS A 17 10.65 -2.47 -7.25
C LYS A 17 9.20 -2.02 -7.14
N VAL A 18 8.98 -0.93 -6.41
CA VAL A 18 7.69 -0.24 -6.32
C VAL A 18 7.74 1.08 -7.09
N THR A 19 6.59 1.59 -7.51
CA THR A 19 6.47 2.93 -8.08
C THR A 19 6.50 3.99 -6.98
N ALA A 20 6.72 5.25 -7.34
CA ALA A 20 6.64 6.36 -6.37
C ALA A 20 5.26 6.41 -5.69
N THR A 21 4.19 6.20 -6.45
CA THR A 21 2.82 6.15 -5.94
C THR A 21 2.59 4.99 -4.95
N GLU A 22 3.12 3.80 -5.24
CA GLU A 22 3.05 2.65 -4.33
C GLU A 22 3.86 2.90 -3.06
N ALA A 23 5.06 3.49 -3.17
CA ALA A 23 5.87 3.87 -2.02
C ALA A 23 5.16 4.92 -1.15
N SER A 24 4.49 5.92 -1.75
CA SER A 24 3.70 6.91 -1.03
C SER A 24 2.53 6.27 -0.27
N LEU A 25 1.84 5.30 -0.87
CA LEU A 25 0.78 4.55 -0.19
C LEU A 25 1.30 3.75 1.00
N LEU A 26 2.40 3.01 0.82
CA LEU A 26 3.04 2.24 1.88
C LEU A 26 3.51 3.13 3.02
N LEU A 27 4.12 4.28 2.70
CA LEU A 27 4.47 5.30 3.69
C LEU A 27 3.23 5.82 4.42
N ALA A 28 2.16 6.15 3.70
CA ALA A 28 0.92 6.64 4.32
C ALA A 28 0.31 5.58 5.27
N PHE A 29 0.28 4.31 4.88
CA PHE A 29 -0.12 3.22 5.78
C PHE A 29 0.75 3.18 7.04
N SER A 30 2.08 3.23 6.91
CA SER A 30 3.00 3.17 8.06
C SER A 30 2.85 4.33 9.06
N GLN A 31 2.28 5.46 8.61
CA GLN A 31 2.10 6.67 9.42
C GLN A 31 0.68 6.83 9.97
N SER A 32 -0.27 6.01 9.49
CA SER A 32 -1.67 6.13 9.86
C SER A 32 -2.00 5.28 11.08
N ALA A 33 -2.99 5.73 11.86
CA ALA A 33 -3.56 4.92 12.92
C ALA A 33 -4.09 3.59 12.37
N ASP A 34 -3.78 2.49 13.06
CA ASP A 34 -4.11 1.11 12.67
C ASP A 34 -3.64 0.70 11.26
N ALA A 35 -2.68 1.43 10.70
CA ALA A 35 -2.26 1.32 9.31
C ALA A 35 -3.46 1.34 8.34
N ARG A 36 -4.43 2.21 8.60
CA ARG A 36 -5.67 2.37 7.83
C ARG A 36 -5.73 3.71 7.13
N LEU A 37 -6.13 3.70 5.87
CA LEU A 37 -6.34 4.88 5.04
C LEU A 37 -7.80 4.94 4.58
N ARG A 38 -8.40 6.13 4.67
CA ARG A 38 -9.70 6.43 4.06
C ARG A 38 -9.60 6.49 2.54
N PHE A 39 -10.71 6.35 1.83
CA PHE A 39 -10.73 6.45 0.37
C PHE A 39 -10.14 7.77 -0.13
N GLU A 40 -10.36 8.87 0.59
CA GLU A 40 -9.82 10.20 0.27
C GLU A 40 -8.30 10.23 0.40
N GLU A 41 -7.77 9.63 1.45
CA GLU A 41 -6.31 9.56 1.69
C GLU A 41 -5.64 8.68 0.62
N VAL A 42 -6.27 7.56 0.26
CA VAL A 42 -5.80 6.71 -0.84
C VAL A 42 -5.85 7.46 -2.17
N ALA A 43 -6.94 8.14 -2.48
CA ALA A 43 -7.08 8.92 -3.72
C ALA A 43 -6.01 10.02 -3.81
N ASN A 44 -5.77 10.74 -2.71
CA ASN A 44 -4.71 11.75 -2.60
C ASN A 44 -3.32 11.15 -2.85
N CYS A 45 -2.99 10.01 -2.23
CA CYS A 45 -1.71 9.32 -2.46
C CYS A 45 -1.53 8.91 -3.94
N LEU A 46 -2.65 8.61 -4.61
CA LEU A 46 -2.67 8.17 -5.99
C LEU A 46 -2.72 9.33 -7.01
N GLY A 47 -2.85 10.58 -6.55
CA GLY A 47 -3.04 11.75 -7.40
C GLY A 47 -4.37 11.75 -8.15
N LEU A 48 -5.43 11.24 -7.51
CA LEU A 48 -6.76 11.09 -8.08
C LEU A 48 -7.79 11.92 -7.30
N GLU A 49 -8.63 12.67 -7.99
CA GLU A 49 -9.93 13.12 -7.44
C GLU A 49 -10.84 11.91 -7.23
N LEU A 50 -11.62 11.91 -6.15
CA LEU A 50 -12.53 10.82 -5.82
C LEU A 50 -13.78 10.85 -6.69
N SER A 51 -14.06 9.75 -7.40
CA SER A 51 -15.32 9.50 -8.11
C SER A 51 -15.62 8.00 -8.15
N GLU A 52 -16.86 7.61 -8.41
CA GLU A 52 -17.25 6.18 -8.48
C GLU A 52 -16.45 5.41 -9.54
N GLU A 53 -16.23 5.98 -10.72
CA GLU A 53 -15.42 5.37 -11.78
C GLU A 53 -13.96 5.13 -11.30
N ARG A 54 -13.43 6.05 -10.49
CA ARG A 54 -12.06 5.97 -9.99
C ARG A 54 -11.90 5.00 -8.84
N LYS A 55 -12.96 4.61 -8.12
CA LYS A 55 -12.90 3.54 -7.11
C LYS A 55 -12.45 2.20 -7.71
N SER A 56 -12.89 1.89 -8.93
CA SER A 56 -12.43 0.70 -9.66
C SER A 56 -10.92 0.78 -9.97
N ASN A 57 -10.43 1.96 -10.38
CA ASN A 57 -8.99 2.19 -10.60
C ASN A 57 -8.17 1.99 -9.32
N ILE A 58 -8.65 2.51 -8.18
CA ILE A 58 -8.02 2.32 -6.86
C ILE A 58 -7.94 0.82 -6.53
N GLN A 59 -9.02 0.06 -6.70
CA GLN A 59 -9.02 -1.38 -6.45
C GLN A 59 -7.97 -2.12 -7.28
N VAL A 60 -7.86 -1.82 -8.57
CA VAL A 60 -6.85 -2.43 -9.46
C VAL A 60 -5.44 -2.11 -8.97
N ARG A 61 -5.17 -0.87 -8.56
CA ARG A 61 -3.87 -0.47 -8.01
C ARG A 61 -3.56 -1.19 -6.69
N MET A 62 -4.55 -1.36 -5.81
CA MET A 62 -4.40 -2.14 -4.57
C MET A 62 -4.07 -3.61 -4.85
N VAL A 63 -4.74 -4.22 -5.84
CA VAL A 63 -4.43 -5.61 -6.25
C VAL A 63 -2.98 -5.73 -6.76
N ARG A 64 -2.49 -4.75 -7.53
CA ARG A 64 -1.10 -4.74 -8.01
C ARG A 64 -0.10 -4.60 -6.85
N LEU A 65 -0.37 -3.69 -5.91
CA LEU A 65 0.47 -3.50 -4.73
C LEU A 65 0.52 -4.77 -3.86
N ARG A 66 -0.62 -5.41 -3.62
CA ARG A 66 -0.68 -6.73 -2.94
C ARG A 66 0.21 -7.75 -3.62
N LYS A 67 0.13 -7.88 -4.95
CA LYS A 67 0.99 -8.83 -5.69
C LYS A 67 2.48 -8.55 -5.48
N LYS A 68 2.88 -7.27 -5.38
CA LYS A 68 4.28 -6.91 -5.08
C LYS A 68 4.68 -7.25 -3.64
N LEU A 69 3.80 -7.01 -2.67
CA LEU A 69 4.02 -7.39 -1.27
C LEU A 69 4.25 -8.90 -1.15
N HIS A 70 3.40 -9.71 -1.80
CA HIS A 70 3.58 -11.17 -1.82
C HIS A 70 4.88 -11.60 -2.50
N LYS A 71 5.27 -10.94 -3.60
CA LYS A 71 6.56 -11.19 -4.26
C LYS A 71 7.76 -10.87 -3.35
N ALA A 72 7.64 -9.90 -2.45
CA ALA A 72 8.65 -9.60 -1.44
C ALA A 72 8.60 -10.58 -0.23
N GLY A 73 7.60 -11.47 -0.17
CA GLY A 73 7.48 -12.51 0.86
C GLY A 73 6.42 -12.23 1.93
N ALA A 74 5.57 -11.24 1.74
CA ALA A 74 4.39 -11.05 2.59
C ALA A 74 3.41 -12.21 2.44
N GLN A 75 2.76 -12.61 3.52
CA GLN A 75 1.82 -13.73 3.55
C GLN A 75 0.43 -13.28 4.01
N GLY A 76 -0.61 -14.01 3.59
CA GLY A 76 -1.98 -13.75 4.00
C GLY A 76 -2.55 -12.44 3.46
N ALA A 77 -3.49 -11.86 4.21
CA ALA A 77 -4.23 -10.67 3.79
C ALA A 77 -3.50 -9.37 4.14
N VAL A 78 -2.46 -9.04 3.37
CA VAL A 78 -1.56 -7.91 3.67
C VAL A 78 -2.25 -6.55 3.57
N ILE A 79 -3.20 -6.40 2.63
CA ILE A 79 -4.05 -5.20 2.49
C ILE A 79 -5.48 -5.66 2.30
N GLU A 80 -6.44 -5.16 3.08
CA GLU A 80 -7.87 -5.43 2.84
C GLU A 80 -8.67 -4.14 2.64
N ALA A 81 -9.82 -4.27 1.97
CA ALA A 81 -10.77 -3.17 1.85
C ALA A 81 -11.71 -3.20 3.06
N ILE A 82 -11.86 -2.07 3.73
CA ILE A 82 -12.78 -1.90 4.85
C ILE A 82 -14.01 -1.15 4.32
N ARG A 83 -15.19 -1.79 4.40
CA ARG A 83 -16.44 -1.27 3.83
C ARG A 83 -16.73 0.14 4.33
N ASN A 84 -17.01 1.06 3.40
CA ASN A 84 -17.30 2.47 3.66
C ASN A 84 -16.18 3.25 4.40
N VAL A 85 -14.98 2.69 4.48
CA VAL A 85 -13.84 3.36 5.12
C VAL A 85 -12.72 3.56 4.11
N GLY A 86 -12.16 2.47 3.57
CA GLY A 86 -11.01 2.54 2.68
C GLY A 86 -10.22 1.24 2.71
N TYR A 87 -8.93 1.32 3.03
CA TYR A 87 -8.04 0.16 3.06
C TYR A 87 -7.24 0.10 4.35
N GLN A 88 -6.91 -1.10 4.79
CA GLN A 88 -6.03 -1.34 5.94
C GLN A 88 -4.89 -2.28 5.57
N PHE A 89 -3.71 -1.98 6.09
CA PHE A 89 -2.52 -2.81 6.01
C PHE A 89 -2.38 -3.63 7.30
N PHE A 90 -2.13 -4.94 7.18
CA PHE A 90 -2.14 -5.88 8.31
C PHE A 90 -0.78 -6.49 8.65
N ASP A 91 0.27 -6.13 7.91
CA ASP A 91 1.63 -6.62 8.14
C ASP A 91 2.47 -5.53 8.83
N GLU A 92 3.68 -5.87 9.23
CA GLU A 92 4.64 -4.91 9.76
C GLU A 92 5.49 -4.32 8.63
N LEU A 93 5.40 -3.01 8.45
CA LEU A 93 6.17 -2.26 7.46
C LEU A 93 7.11 -1.27 8.14
N GLN A 94 8.41 -1.48 7.96
CA GLN A 94 9.43 -0.50 8.33
C GLN A 94 9.74 0.41 7.14
N VAL A 95 9.57 1.72 7.31
CA VAL A 95 9.94 2.69 6.27
C VAL A 95 11.21 3.41 6.67
N ARG A 96 12.27 3.24 5.88
CA ARG A 96 13.56 3.91 6.11
C ARG A 96 13.71 5.12 5.20
N ARG A 97 13.80 6.30 5.81
CA ARG A 97 14.26 7.51 5.16
C ARG A 97 15.79 7.50 5.24
N SER A 98 16.46 7.31 4.10
CA SER A 98 17.92 7.40 3.99
C SER A 98 18.39 8.84 4.12
#